data_AF-A0A9E3D3P8-F1
#
_entry.id   AF-A0A9E3D3P8-F1
#
_cell.length_a   1.000
_cell.length_b   1.000
_cell.length_c   1.000
_cell.angle_alpha   90.00
_cell.angle_beta   90.00
_cell.angle_gamma   90.00
#
_symmetry.space_group_name_H-M   'P 1'
#
loop_
_entity.id
_entity.type
_entity.pdbx_description
1 polymer ?
#
loop_
_entity_poly.entity_id
_entity_poly.type
_entity_poly.pdbx_seq_one_letter_code
_entity_poly.pdbx_strand_id
1 'polypeptide(L)'
;MKFRSSIWGLAAALVVTLVACGGGSGGSSGGNTSAPSNNPGGGTTVSGTSPGAMSSGAITAFGSVFINEHEYDVAKAGLIDDDTGQTMNIAGLEVGQVLDVKVASTSTAMAPAAEMLHMHPLVRGYVDASASNSITVMGQTVQLSSSTLFSDHRACVFAASSPCTAVSGIGGLATTSGSTPGSYVVVDGFLFNSGGSTVNVIASLVAVFDAPGTSPGAAAFKVEGSISAVGTNSITIGGLTVNTANAKCFGSGASMSCAFSTGQVVSAISSAAPSLPATSFDAKAVMLRDRLPVTMAGATLELQGGVSAVNGTSFTLRGISVDASGLPAGTSLPVVGDIVRVLGTVGASGTSISATSVRILRAAASASFAFEGDITNVVTGSAANIFTFTVLGQTVTVNAQTKLADFSLHGWDDGHSQSNPFNIGTFKTYLAASSTQHAIVRTAADASGNLQALSVALVKASSVDGVAGVVDTSPAPVNSTTTGTPSTFSIHGLPVSADPKAIQLSRKLTAISAGDQVLAVGSFASGTLTIGATRGFDNFVVDNGPPRTHDEDDEGF
;
A
#
# COMPACT_ATOMS: atom_id res chain seq x y z
N MET A 1 0.61 56.89 17.36
CA MET A 1 0.02 56.40 16.09
C MET A 1 -0.08 54.88 16.17
N LYS A 2 -1.31 54.36 16.14
CA LYS A 2 -1.63 52.93 16.25
C LYS A 2 -1.79 52.36 14.84
N PHE A 3 -0.99 51.37 14.45
CA PHE A 3 -1.37 50.41 13.42
C PHE A 3 -1.43 49.04 14.09
N ARG A 4 -2.65 48.54 14.23
CA ARG A 4 -2.94 47.16 14.64
C ARG A 4 -2.93 46.31 13.36
N SER A 5 -1.98 45.39 13.24
CA SER A 5 -2.10 44.25 12.33
C SER A 5 -2.66 43.09 13.14
N SER A 6 -3.84 42.66 12.75
CA SER A 6 -4.65 41.61 13.37
C SER A 6 -4.60 40.40 12.43
N ILE A 7 -3.79 39.39 12.75
CA ILE A 7 -3.86 38.06 12.11
C ILE A 7 -3.67 37.01 13.21
N TRP A 8 -4.76 36.73 13.90
CA TRP A 8 -5.01 35.53 14.70
C TRP A 8 -6.46 35.16 14.40
N GLY A 9 -6.70 33.97 13.84
CA GLY A 9 -8.05 33.47 13.66
C GLY A 9 -8.15 32.37 12.61
N LEU A 10 -7.84 31.12 12.99
CA LEU A 10 -8.30 29.94 12.26
C LEU A 10 -8.79 28.91 13.30
N ALA A 11 -10.08 29.02 13.60
CA ALA A 11 -10.88 27.97 14.21
C ALA A 11 -12.36 28.25 13.89
N ALA A 12 -13.06 27.18 13.47
CA ALA A 12 -14.52 27.01 13.36
C ALA A 12 -15.19 27.19 11.98
N ALA A 13 -15.54 26.03 11.42
CA ALA A 13 -16.86 25.58 10.97
C ALA A 13 -17.56 26.26 9.79
N LEU A 14 -17.90 25.45 8.77
CA LEU A 14 -19.09 25.65 7.95
C LEU A 14 -19.79 24.31 7.64
N VAL A 15 -20.98 24.16 8.23
CA VAL A 15 -22.02 23.19 7.88
C VAL A 15 -22.74 23.72 6.63
N VAL A 16 -22.90 22.89 5.59
CA VAL A 16 -23.83 23.17 4.49
C VAL A 16 -24.84 22.03 4.37
N THR A 17 -26.10 22.42 4.57
CA THR A 17 -27.31 21.65 4.46
C THR A 17 -27.66 21.39 2.98
N LEU A 18 -27.94 20.14 2.61
CA LEU A 18 -28.57 19.83 1.34
C LEU A 18 -30.08 20.07 1.44
N VAL A 19 -30.58 21.00 0.62
CA VAL A 19 -32.00 21.21 0.36
C VAL A 19 -32.48 20.13 -0.61
N ALA A 20 -33.38 19.27 -0.13
CA ALA A 20 -34.13 18.34 -0.94
C ALA A 20 -35.38 19.01 -1.53
N CYS A 21 -35.56 18.87 -2.85
CA CYS A 21 -36.80 19.07 -3.59
C CYS A 21 -36.77 17.97 -4.68
N GLY A 22 -37.74 17.10 -4.89
CA GLY A 22 -39.12 16.99 -4.43
C GLY A 22 -39.96 16.45 -5.60
N GLY A 23 -40.58 15.27 -5.43
CA GLY A 23 -41.69 14.73 -6.23
C GLY A 23 -41.32 13.76 -7.38
N GLY A 24 -41.99 12.64 -7.62
CA GLY A 24 -43.21 12.04 -7.03
C GLY A 24 -44.02 11.26 -8.08
N SER A 25 -44.72 10.19 -7.63
CA SER A 25 -45.74 9.34 -8.31
C SER A 25 -45.21 8.26 -9.29
N GLY A 26 -45.72 7.02 -9.36
CA GLY A 26 -46.82 6.27 -8.73
C GLY A 26 -47.05 5.01 -9.61
N GLY A 27 -47.03 3.78 -9.08
CA GLY A 27 -48.23 2.97 -8.94
C GLY A 27 -48.30 1.70 -9.83
N SER A 28 -48.36 0.54 -9.15
CA SER A 28 -49.19 -0.66 -9.44
C SER A 28 -48.76 -1.77 -10.44
N SER A 29 -48.57 -2.95 -9.82
CA SER A 29 -49.16 -4.29 -10.12
C SER A 29 -48.79 -5.08 -11.39
N GLY A 30 -48.15 -6.23 -11.14
CA GLY A 30 -48.68 -7.56 -11.51
C GLY A 30 -48.21 -8.20 -12.82
N GLY A 31 -47.73 -9.45 -12.74
CA GLY A 31 -47.88 -10.44 -13.81
C GLY A 31 -46.59 -11.07 -14.34
N ASN A 32 -46.32 -12.31 -13.91
CA ASN A 32 -45.43 -13.26 -14.58
C ASN A 32 -45.82 -13.46 -16.05
N THR A 33 -44.86 -13.44 -16.97
CA THR A 33 -44.62 -14.52 -17.97
C THR A 33 -43.30 -14.30 -18.70
N SER A 34 -42.54 -15.38 -18.83
CA SER A 34 -41.22 -15.51 -19.45
C SER A 34 -41.23 -15.32 -20.98
N ALA A 35 -40.23 -14.62 -21.51
CA ALA A 35 -39.68 -14.84 -22.87
C ALA A 35 -38.26 -14.21 -22.98
N PRO A 36 -37.30 -14.85 -23.68
CA PRO A 36 -35.91 -14.39 -23.74
C PRO A 36 -35.73 -13.31 -24.83
N SER A 37 -35.04 -12.22 -24.50
CA SER A 37 -34.68 -11.15 -25.43
C SER A 37 -33.16 -11.01 -25.51
N ASN A 38 -32.60 -11.28 -26.70
CA ASN A 38 -31.21 -11.03 -27.05
C ASN A 38 -31.00 -9.54 -27.33
N ASN A 39 -30.25 -8.83 -26.47
CA ASN A 39 -29.61 -7.58 -26.84
C ASN A 39 -28.30 -7.39 -26.05
N PRO A 40 -27.15 -7.08 -26.69
CA PRO A 40 -25.87 -6.89 -26.02
C PRO A 40 -25.65 -5.40 -25.70
N GLY A 41 -25.37 -5.09 -24.43
CA GLY A 41 -25.02 -3.73 -24.00
C GLY A 41 -25.84 -3.27 -22.79
N GLY A 42 -25.37 -3.63 -21.59
CA GLY A 42 -25.95 -3.18 -20.33
C GLY A 42 -25.00 -3.48 -19.19
N GLY A 43 -24.45 -2.43 -18.58
CA GLY A 43 -23.53 -2.52 -17.45
C GLY A 43 -24.13 -3.33 -16.31
N THR A 44 -23.36 -4.30 -15.85
CA THR A 44 -23.68 -5.18 -14.73
C THR A 44 -23.71 -4.38 -13.43
N THR A 45 -24.91 -4.00 -13.01
CA THR A 45 -25.19 -3.67 -11.60
C THR A 45 -25.03 -4.94 -10.77
N VAL A 46 -23.95 -5.03 -10.00
CA VAL A 46 -23.76 -6.05 -8.96
C VAL A 46 -24.69 -5.68 -7.80
N SER A 47 -25.94 -6.14 -7.85
CA SER A 47 -26.85 -6.14 -6.71
C SER A 47 -27.06 -7.58 -6.28
N GLY A 48 -26.42 -7.94 -5.16
CA GLY A 48 -26.43 -9.30 -4.62
C GLY A 48 -25.48 -9.42 -3.44
N THR A 49 -25.73 -8.66 -2.36
CA THR A 49 -25.15 -8.96 -1.05
C THR A 49 -25.76 -10.28 -0.54
N SER A 50 -25.14 -11.39 -0.93
CA SER A 50 -25.34 -12.67 -0.24
C SER A 50 -24.80 -12.53 1.19
N PRO A 51 -25.54 -12.98 2.22
CA PRO A 51 -25.03 -13.00 3.58
C PRO A 51 -23.88 -14.04 3.64
N GLY A 52 -22.64 -13.57 3.53
CA GLY A 52 -21.44 -14.40 3.56
C GLY A 52 -20.35 -14.11 2.52
N ALA A 53 -20.42 -13.00 1.78
CA ALA A 53 -19.31 -12.59 0.91
C ALA A 53 -18.08 -12.24 1.79
N MET A 54 -17.06 -13.11 1.79
CA MET A 54 -15.77 -12.87 2.42
C MET A 54 -14.79 -12.38 1.34
N SER A 55 -14.06 -11.30 1.63
CA SER A 55 -12.98 -10.79 0.78
C SER A 55 -11.65 -11.26 1.37
N SER A 56 -10.76 -11.84 0.55
CA SER A 56 -9.46 -12.32 1.01
C SER A 56 -8.29 -11.64 0.31
N GLY A 57 -7.19 -11.43 1.03
CA GLY A 57 -5.96 -10.91 0.43
C GLY A 57 -4.93 -10.46 1.46
N ALA A 58 -3.75 -10.09 0.96
CA ALA A 58 -2.65 -9.62 1.80
C ALA A 58 -2.89 -8.18 2.26
N ILE A 59 -2.53 -7.87 3.51
CA ILE A 59 -2.51 -6.51 4.06
C ILE A 59 -1.43 -5.70 3.32
N THR A 60 -1.79 -4.55 2.76
CA THR A 60 -0.83 -3.69 2.03
C THR A 60 -0.45 -2.39 2.75
N ALA A 61 -1.21 -1.95 3.78
CA ALA A 61 -0.91 -0.75 4.58
C ALA A 61 -1.63 -0.78 5.95
N PHE A 62 -1.32 0.19 6.83
CA PHE A 62 -1.92 0.36 8.17
C PHE A 62 -2.61 1.71 8.35
N GLY A 63 -3.42 1.82 9.40
CA GLY A 63 -4.39 2.90 9.67
C GLY A 63 -5.81 2.37 9.53
N SER A 64 -5.99 1.59 8.48
CA SER A 64 -7.13 0.76 8.07
C SER A 64 -6.56 -0.47 7.34
N VAL A 65 -7.28 -1.59 7.29
CA VAL A 65 -6.76 -2.80 6.63
C VAL A 65 -7.08 -2.72 5.14
N PHE A 66 -6.03 -2.59 4.33
CA PHE A 66 -6.15 -2.62 2.87
C PHE A 66 -6.01 -4.05 2.36
N ILE A 67 -7.10 -4.59 1.81
CA ILE A 67 -7.13 -5.93 1.19
C ILE A 67 -7.58 -5.77 -0.24
N ASN A 68 -6.71 -6.15 -1.17
CA ASN A 68 -6.89 -5.88 -2.59
C ASN A 68 -7.21 -4.40 -2.88
N GLU A 69 -6.49 -3.50 -2.18
CA GLU A 69 -6.65 -2.04 -2.24
C GLU A 69 -8.03 -1.50 -1.85
N HIS A 70 -8.90 -2.34 -1.30
CA HIS A 70 -10.09 -1.89 -0.62
C HIS A 70 -9.75 -1.64 0.84
N GLU A 71 -9.94 -0.40 1.25
CA GLU A 71 -9.77 0.03 2.63
C GLU A 71 -10.94 -0.45 3.47
N TYR A 72 -10.69 -1.28 4.48
CA TYR A 72 -11.69 -1.63 5.48
C TYR A 72 -11.38 -0.92 6.80
N ASP A 73 -12.37 -0.21 7.34
CA ASP A 73 -12.34 0.22 8.73
C ASP A 73 -12.36 -1.02 9.64
N VAL A 74 -11.33 -1.16 10.46
CA VAL A 74 -11.13 -2.29 11.38
C VAL A 74 -11.23 -1.89 12.84
N ALA A 75 -11.59 -0.64 13.16
CA ALA A 75 -11.61 -0.13 14.53
C ALA A 75 -12.52 -0.94 15.46
N LYS A 76 -13.52 -1.63 14.91
CA LYS A 76 -14.47 -2.49 15.65
C LYS A 76 -14.39 -3.97 15.27
N ALA A 77 -13.46 -4.35 14.41
CA ALA A 77 -13.37 -5.72 13.95
C ALA A 77 -12.83 -6.63 15.06
N GLY A 78 -13.36 -7.85 15.15
CA GLY A 78 -12.68 -8.92 15.89
C GLY A 78 -11.60 -9.54 15.02
N LEU A 79 -10.42 -9.85 15.58
CA LEU A 79 -9.39 -10.64 14.87
C LEU A 79 -9.38 -12.06 15.43
N ILE A 80 -9.50 -13.07 14.57
CA ILE A 80 -9.46 -14.49 14.95
C ILE A 80 -8.32 -15.19 14.22
N ASP A 81 -7.54 -15.99 14.95
CA ASP A 81 -6.67 -17.00 14.34
C ASP A 81 -7.50 -18.25 14.06
N ASP A 82 -7.72 -18.54 12.78
CA ASP A 82 -8.56 -19.66 12.33
C ASP A 82 -7.99 -21.05 12.63
N ASP A 83 -6.73 -21.13 13.06
CA ASP A 83 -6.11 -22.38 13.46
C ASP A 83 -6.33 -22.67 14.95
N THR A 84 -6.42 -21.63 15.78
CA THR A 84 -6.54 -21.77 17.24
C THR A 84 -7.92 -21.38 17.77
N GLY A 85 -8.73 -20.69 16.97
CA GLY A 85 -10.00 -20.07 17.37
C GLY A 85 -9.83 -18.94 18.38
N GLN A 86 -8.60 -18.50 18.66
CA GLN A 86 -8.33 -17.45 19.63
C GLN A 86 -8.64 -16.08 19.03
N THR A 87 -9.28 -15.23 19.83
CA THR A 87 -9.40 -13.81 19.50
C THR A 87 -8.09 -13.11 19.83
N MET A 88 -7.55 -12.36 18.88
CA MET A 88 -6.28 -11.66 18.97
C MET A 88 -6.48 -10.15 18.95
N ASN A 89 -5.40 -9.43 19.27
CA ASN A 89 -5.37 -7.98 19.14
C ASN A 89 -4.94 -7.59 17.72
N ILE A 90 -5.67 -6.66 17.09
CA ILE A 90 -5.37 -6.09 15.77
C ILE A 90 -3.97 -5.44 15.73
N ALA A 91 -3.42 -5.03 16.87
CA ALA A 91 -2.05 -4.52 16.96
C ALA A 91 -0.98 -5.53 16.54
N GLY A 92 -1.31 -6.83 16.48
CA GLY A 92 -0.43 -7.88 15.97
C GLY A 92 -0.51 -8.10 14.45
N LEU A 93 -1.32 -7.32 13.73
CA LEU A 93 -1.35 -7.39 12.27
C LEU A 93 -0.07 -6.81 11.67
N GLU A 94 0.35 -7.35 10.53
CA GLU A 94 1.52 -6.88 9.77
C GLU A 94 1.31 -6.95 8.26
N VAL A 95 1.91 -6.00 7.55
CA VAL A 95 1.87 -5.95 6.09
C VAL A 95 2.39 -7.27 5.54
N GLY A 96 1.66 -7.83 4.58
CA GLY A 96 1.96 -9.13 3.98
C GLY A 96 1.21 -10.31 4.61
N GLN A 97 0.60 -10.19 5.80
CA GLN A 97 -0.32 -11.21 6.29
C GLN A 97 -1.54 -11.34 5.38
N VAL A 98 -2.07 -12.56 5.21
CA VAL A 98 -3.28 -12.81 4.41
C VAL A 98 -4.45 -13.00 5.36
N LEU A 99 -5.50 -12.20 5.13
CA LEU A 99 -6.72 -12.22 5.95
C LEU A 99 -7.95 -12.49 5.10
N ASP A 100 -8.94 -13.16 5.68
CA ASP A 100 -10.32 -13.14 5.22
C ASP A 100 -11.10 -12.08 6.00
N VAL A 101 -11.83 -11.23 5.29
CA VAL A 101 -12.68 -10.18 5.87
C VAL A 101 -14.12 -10.60 5.81
N LYS A 102 -14.74 -10.70 6.98
CA LYS A 102 -16.18 -10.65 7.12
C LYS A 102 -16.60 -9.18 7.19
N VAL A 103 -17.25 -8.72 6.13
CA VAL A 103 -17.75 -7.36 6.01
C VAL A 103 -18.86 -7.09 7.03
N ALA A 104 -18.83 -5.92 7.67
CA ALA A 104 -19.85 -5.50 8.62
C ALA A 104 -21.20 -5.25 7.95
N SER A 105 -22.28 -5.53 8.69
CA SER A 105 -23.65 -5.26 8.22
C SER A 105 -23.90 -3.78 7.90
N THR A 106 -23.13 -2.86 8.49
CA THR A 106 -23.18 -1.43 8.22
C THR A 106 -22.25 -0.97 7.09
N SER A 107 -21.47 -1.88 6.51
CA SER A 107 -20.51 -1.55 5.46
C SER A 107 -21.22 -1.09 4.18
N THR A 108 -20.65 -0.11 3.50
CA THR A 108 -21.10 0.34 2.18
C THR A 108 -19.92 0.34 1.19
N ALA A 109 -20.19 0.47 -0.11
CA ALA A 109 -19.14 0.58 -1.11
C ALA A 109 -18.25 1.83 -0.94
N MET A 110 -18.78 2.90 -0.33
CA MET A 110 -18.05 4.15 -0.08
C MET A 110 -17.38 4.19 1.30
N ALA A 111 -17.78 3.30 2.21
CA ALA A 111 -17.21 3.19 3.55
C ALA A 111 -17.18 1.70 3.92
N PRO A 112 -16.18 0.95 3.43
CA PRO A 112 -16.07 -0.46 3.73
C PRO A 112 -15.66 -0.62 5.19
N ALA A 113 -16.35 -1.51 5.92
CA ALA A 113 -16.07 -1.77 7.32
C ALA A 113 -16.03 -3.27 7.56
N ALA A 114 -15.07 -3.72 8.38
CA ALA A 114 -14.93 -5.11 8.78
C ALA A 114 -15.65 -5.38 10.11
N GLU A 115 -16.37 -6.50 10.20
CA GLU A 115 -16.90 -7.03 11.46
C GLU A 115 -15.91 -8.01 12.07
N MET A 116 -15.30 -8.86 11.25
CA MET A 116 -14.31 -9.84 11.67
C MET A 116 -13.22 -10.00 10.63
N LEU A 117 -12.00 -10.19 11.12
CA LEU A 117 -10.82 -10.54 10.36
C LEU A 117 -10.42 -11.96 10.79
N HIS A 118 -10.18 -12.82 9.82
CA HIS A 118 -9.71 -14.18 10.05
C HIS A 118 -8.31 -14.30 9.48
N MET A 119 -7.36 -14.62 10.34
CA MET A 119 -5.96 -14.84 9.96
C MET A 119 -5.72 -16.33 9.75
N HIS A 120 -5.03 -16.66 8.66
CA HIS A 120 -4.80 -18.04 8.29
C HIS A 120 -3.44 -18.27 7.61
N PRO A 121 -2.34 -18.30 8.39
CA PRO A 121 -1.02 -18.58 7.84
C PRO A 121 -0.96 -19.99 7.28
N LEU A 122 -0.39 -20.21 6.10
CA LEU A 122 -0.40 -21.51 5.42
C LEU A 122 0.56 -22.52 6.05
N VAL A 123 1.68 -22.06 6.61
CA VAL A 123 2.72 -22.93 7.17
C VAL A 123 3.26 -22.36 8.47
N ARG A 124 3.49 -23.23 9.47
CA ARG A 124 4.23 -22.92 10.70
C ARG A 124 5.22 -24.04 10.98
N GLY A 125 6.51 -23.74 11.02
CA GLY A 125 7.53 -24.77 11.27
C GLY A 125 8.96 -24.32 11.01
N TYR A 126 9.88 -25.28 11.06
CA TYR A 126 11.29 -25.03 10.80
C TYR A 126 11.58 -25.00 9.30
N VAL A 127 12.50 -24.13 8.90
CA VAL A 127 13.06 -24.13 7.54
C VAL A 127 13.90 -25.39 7.35
N ASP A 128 13.45 -26.29 6.49
CA ASP A 128 14.12 -27.54 6.16
C ASP A 128 15.26 -27.32 5.15
N ALA A 129 15.00 -26.50 4.13
CA ALA A 129 15.95 -26.20 3.06
C ALA A 129 15.72 -24.78 2.50
N SER A 130 16.73 -24.22 1.85
CA SER A 130 16.64 -22.95 1.12
C SER A 130 17.33 -23.04 -0.24
N ALA A 131 16.79 -22.31 -1.21
CA ALA A 131 17.35 -22.07 -2.54
C ALA A 131 17.18 -20.59 -2.89
N SER A 132 17.67 -20.12 -4.04
CA SER A 132 17.71 -18.68 -4.39
C SER A 132 16.39 -17.91 -4.24
N ASN A 133 15.27 -18.58 -4.49
CA ASN A 133 13.93 -17.98 -4.52
C ASN A 133 12.86 -18.89 -3.88
N SER A 134 13.28 -19.83 -3.02
CA SER A 134 12.35 -20.70 -2.33
C SER A 134 12.93 -21.22 -1.02
N ILE A 135 12.05 -21.49 -0.06
CA ILE A 135 12.37 -22.27 1.14
C ILE A 135 11.47 -23.50 1.19
N THR A 136 11.92 -24.54 1.88
CA THR A 136 11.07 -25.67 2.25
C THR A 136 10.77 -25.58 3.72
N VAL A 137 9.49 -25.63 4.10
CA VAL A 137 9.03 -25.57 5.50
C VAL A 137 7.96 -26.62 5.68
N MET A 138 8.11 -27.51 6.67
CA MET A 138 7.17 -28.61 6.90
C MET A 138 6.96 -29.45 5.64
N GLY A 139 8.03 -29.71 4.89
CA GLY A 139 7.99 -30.41 3.61
C GLY A 139 7.33 -29.66 2.44
N GLN A 140 6.75 -28.47 2.65
CA GLN A 140 6.16 -27.66 1.57
C GLN A 140 7.20 -26.74 0.93
N THR A 141 7.21 -26.67 -0.39
CA THR A 141 7.96 -25.64 -1.11
C THR A 141 7.20 -24.31 -1.07
N VAL A 142 7.84 -23.31 -0.46
CA VAL A 142 7.40 -21.93 -0.39
C VAL A 142 8.21 -21.12 -1.39
N GLN A 143 7.55 -20.64 -2.44
CA GLN A 143 8.13 -19.74 -3.41
C GLN A 143 8.15 -18.31 -2.86
N LEU A 144 9.29 -17.65 -3.08
CA LEU A 144 9.54 -16.28 -2.68
C LEU A 144 9.71 -15.42 -3.92
N SER A 145 9.26 -14.18 -3.83
CA SER A 145 9.44 -13.16 -4.87
C SER A 145 10.10 -11.91 -4.27
N SER A 146 10.34 -10.91 -5.12
CA SER A 146 10.82 -9.59 -4.65
C SER A 146 9.82 -8.83 -3.78
N SER A 147 8.56 -9.27 -3.69
CA SER A 147 7.56 -8.69 -2.79
C SER A 147 7.30 -9.51 -1.53
N THR A 148 7.93 -10.68 -1.38
CA THR A 148 7.79 -11.43 -0.15
C THR A 148 8.44 -10.61 0.96
N LEU A 149 7.63 -10.20 1.93
CA LEU A 149 8.11 -9.46 3.08
C LEU A 149 8.74 -10.41 4.10
N PHE A 150 9.72 -9.89 4.83
CA PHE A 150 10.36 -10.59 5.94
C PHE A 150 10.16 -9.77 7.20
N SER A 151 9.67 -10.42 8.24
CA SER A 151 9.48 -9.85 9.57
C SER A 151 10.19 -10.73 10.59
N ASP A 152 10.76 -10.14 11.64
CA ASP A 152 11.52 -10.86 12.65
C ASP A 152 11.03 -10.49 14.04
N HIS A 153 10.37 -11.45 14.67
CA HIS A 153 9.73 -11.36 15.98
C HIS A 153 10.52 -12.10 17.05
N ARG A 154 11.74 -12.57 16.75
CA ARG A 154 12.58 -13.22 17.76
C ARG A 154 12.90 -12.23 18.87
N ALA A 155 12.81 -12.68 20.12
CA ALA A 155 13.07 -11.84 21.29
C ALA A 155 14.47 -11.21 21.26
N CYS A 156 15.45 -11.91 20.66
CA CYS A 156 16.81 -11.39 20.51
C CYS A 156 16.92 -10.16 19.61
N VAL A 157 15.97 -9.88 18.71
CA VAL A 157 16.03 -8.66 17.87
C VAL A 157 15.75 -7.40 18.70
N PHE A 158 14.95 -7.54 19.76
CA PHE A 158 14.57 -6.45 20.66
C PHE A 158 15.35 -6.45 21.98
N ALA A 159 16.23 -7.44 22.19
CA ALA A 159 16.97 -7.59 23.44
C ALA A 159 18.14 -6.60 23.53
N ALA A 160 18.17 -5.80 24.60
CA ALA A 160 19.25 -4.84 24.83
C ALA A 160 20.59 -5.50 25.19
N SER A 161 20.58 -6.66 25.85
CA SER A 161 21.78 -7.30 26.42
C SER A 161 22.41 -8.35 25.52
N SER A 162 21.68 -8.91 24.55
CA SER A 162 22.18 -9.90 23.61
C SER A 162 21.39 -9.80 22.28
N PRO A 163 21.62 -8.72 21.51
CA PRO A 163 20.93 -8.53 20.26
C PRO A 163 21.39 -9.55 19.22
N CYS A 164 20.47 -10.04 18.40
CA CYS A 164 20.78 -10.81 17.20
C CYS A 164 20.54 -9.96 15.95
N THR A 165 21.18 -10.31 14.84
CA THR A 165 20.92 -9.66 13.55
C THR A 165 19.50 -10.02 13.09
N ALA A 166 18.71 -8.99 12.77
CA ALA A 166 17.37 -9.16 12.23
C ALA A 166 17.43 -9.86 10.85
N VAL A 167 16.49 -10.78 10.62
CA VAL A 167 16.30 -11.42 9.32
C VAL A 167 15.49 -10.49 8.43
N SER A 168 16.12 -9.96 7.38
CA SER A 168 15.48 -9.12 6.35
C SER A 168 15.33 -9.81 4.99
N GLY A 169 15.69 -11.10 4.91
CA GLY A 169 15.64 -11.86 3.67
C GLY A 169 16.09 -13.30 3.87
N ILE A 170 15.98 -14.09 2.79
CA ILE A 170 16.26 -15.53 2.81
C ILE A 170 17.67 -15.88 3.33
N GLY A 171 18.67 -15.05 3.05
CA GLY A 171 20.05 -15.27 3.49
C GLY A 171 20.25 -15.24 5.02
N GLY A 172 19.27 -14.70 5.77
CA GLY A 172 19.26 -14.70 7.23
C GLY A 172 18.58 -15.93 7.86
N LEU A 173 17.97 -16.80 7.05
CA LEU A 173 17.29 -18.00 7.54
C LEU A 173 18.27 -19.17 7.68
N ALA A 174 18.28 -19.81 8.85
CA ALA A 174 19.00 -21.05 9.08
C ALA A 174 18.20 -22.25 8.55
N THR A 175 18.84 -23.16 7.84
CA THR A 175 18.23 -24.41 7.39
C THR A 175 18.50 -25.54 8.39
N THR A 176 17.56 -26.48 8.50
CA THR A 176 17.70 -27.68 9.32
C THR A 176 18.90 -28.51 8.85
N SER A 177 19.71 -29.00 9.79
CA SER A 177 20.88 -29.83 9.51
C SER A 177 20.92 -31.01 10.47
N GLY A 178 20.67 -32.22 9.95
CA GLY A 178 20.46 -33.41 10.77
C GLY A 178 19.30 -33.21 11.74
N SER A 179 19.58 -33.30 13.05
CA SER A 179 18.60 -33.07 14.12
C SER A 179 18.58 -31.63 14.64
N THR A 180 19.41 -30.73 14.11
CA THR A 180 19.43 -29.32 14.51
C THR A 180 18.36 -28.57 13.73
N PRO A 181 17.33 -28.01 14.39
CA PRO A 181 16.28 -27.26 13.71
C PRO A 181 16.83 -25.99 13.06
N GLY A 182 16.28 -25.65 11.90
CA GLY A 182 16.49 -24.35 11.27
C GLY A 182 15.74 -23.21 11.96
N SER A 183 15.64 -22.07 11.27
CA SER A 183 14.80 -20.95 11.70
C SER A 183 13.34 -21.40 11.76
N TYR A 184 12.63 -21.02 12.84
CA TYR A 184 11.19 -21.25 12.95
C TYR A 184 10.45 -20.07 12.32
N VAL A 185 9.55 -20.37 11.38
CA VAL A 185 8.84 -19.37 10.57
C VAL A 185 7.34 -19.64 10.53
N VAL A 186 6.59 -18.55 10.39
CA VAL A 186 5.18 -18.52 10.00
C VAL A 186 5.11 -17.92 8.60
N VAL A 187 4.43 -18.61 7.68
CA VAL A 187 4.34 -18.21 6.28
C VAL A 187 2.89 -17.90 5.94
N ASP A 188 2.65 -16.65 5.54
CA ASP A 188 1.40 -16.19 4.94
C ASP A 188 1.55 -16.11 3.41
N GLY A 189 0.46 -16.38 2.70
CA GLY A 189 0.48 -16.36 1.25
C GLY A 189 -0.70 -17.04 0.61
N PHE A 190 -0.49 -17.59 -0.58
CA PHE A 190 -1.53 -18.22 -1.39
C PHE A 190 -1.12 -19.64 -1.79
N LEU A 191 -2.10 -20.54 -1.86
CA LEU A 191 -1.92 -21.87 -2.42
C LEU A 191 -1.95 -21.80 -3.96
N PHE A 192 -0.93 -22.38 -4.58
CA PHE A 192 -0.79 -22.41 -6.04
C PHE A 192 -0.55 -23.83 -6.55
N ASN A 193 -1.30 -24.23 -7.58
CA ASN A 193 -1.11 -25.48 -8.30
C ASN A 193 -0.64 -25.22 -9.74
N SER A 194 0.57 -25.70 -10.08
CA SER A 194 1.15 -25.60 -11.43
C SER A 194 0.54 -26.56 -12.46
N GLY A 195 -0.48 -27.35 -12.09
CA GLY A 195 -1.05 -28.43 -12.92
C GLY A 195 -0.46 -29.81 -12.63
N GLY A 196 0.35 -29.95 -11.57
CA GLY A 196 0.88 -31.22 -11.06
C GLY A 196 0.19 -31.69 -9.78
N SER A 197 0.69 -32.77 -9.16
CA SER A 197 0.18 -33.29 -7.88
C SER A 197 0.67 -32.49 -6.65
N THR A 198 1.58 -31.52 -6.83
CA THR A 198 2.14 -30.71 -5.75
C THR A 198 1.61 -29.29 -5.81
N VAL A 199 0.90 -28.88 -4.75
CA VAL A 199 0.59 -27.47 -4.49
C VAL A 199 1.77 -26.83 -3.77
N ASN A 200 2.18 -25.68 -4.28
CA ASN A 200 3.20 -24.81 -3.69
C ASN A 200 2.53 -23.68 -2.91
N VAL A 201 3.28 -23.08 -2.00
CA VAL A 201 2.90 -21.82 -1.34
C VAL A 201 3.62 -20.68 -2.04
N ILE A 202 2.90 -19.60 -2.38
CA ILE A 202 3.52 -18.33 -2.79
C ILE A 202 3.43 -17.39 -1.60
N ALA A 203 4.57 -17.05 -1.00
CA ALA A 203 4.60 -16.26 0.22
C ALA A 203 4.42 -14.76 -0.04
N SER A 204 3.50 -14.14 0.71
CA SER A 204 3.42 -12.69 0.87
C SER A 204 4.23 -12.20 2.07
N LEU A 205 4.31 -13.00 3.13
CA LEU A 205 5.10 -12.73 4.33
C LEU A 205 5.75 -14.01 4.84
N VAL A 206 7.03 -13.90 5.22
CA VAL A 206 7.76 -14.87 6.02
C VAL A 206 8.14 -14.21 7.34
N ALA A 207 7.42 -14.55 8.40
CA ALA A 207 7.65 -14.02 9.74
C ALA A 207 8.49 -15.03 10.56
N VAL A 208 9.63 -14.59 11.07
CA VAL A 208 10.56 -15.40 11.87
C VAL A 208 10.23 -15.23 13.35
N PHE A 209 10.10 -16.34 14.08
CA PHE A 209 9.80 -16.32 15.51
C PHE A 209 10.83 -17.13 16.29
N ASP A 210 10.86 -16.94 17.60
CA ASP A 210 11.52 -17.88 18.49
C ASP A 210 10.85 -19.26 18.35
N ALA A 211 11.67 -20.31 18.41
CA ALA A 211 11.15 -21.67 18.36
C ALA A 211 10.13 -21.88 19.49
N PRO A 212 9.03 -22.63 19.23
CA PRO A 212 8.04 -22.91 20.25
C PRO A 212 8.69 -23.55 21.48
N GLY A 213 8.36 -23.03 22.67
CA GLY A 213 8.89 -23.53 23.95
C GLY A 213 8.34 -24.92 24.33
N THR A 214 8.54 -25.35 25.57
CA THR A 214 8.15 -26.67 26.07
C THR A 214 6.64 -26.86 26.28
N SER A 215 5.85 -25.79 26.23
CA SER A 215 4.39 -25.83 26.29
C SER A 215 3.79 -25.03 25.12
N PRO A 216 3.99 -25.52 23.89
CA PRO A 216 3.58 -24.78 22.71
C PRO A 216 2.05 -24.82 22.55
N GLY A 217 1.49 -23.78 21.90
CA GLY A 217 0.07 -23.73 21.57
C GLY A 217 -0.35 -24.90 20.67
N ALA A 218 -1.66 -25.18 20.61
CA ALA A 218 -2.21 -26.32 19.88
C ALA A 218 -1.87 -26.35 18.37
N ALA A 219 -1.59 -25.18 17.78
CA ALA A 219 -1.20 -25.00 16.39
C ALA A 219 0.21 -24.38 16.26
N ALA A 220 1.16 -24.84 17.08
CA ALA A 220 2.56 -24.42 16.98
C ALA A 220 3.27 -24.99 15.75
N PHE A 221 2.76 -26.06 15.16
CA PHE A 221 3.22 -26.58 13.88
C PHE A 221 2.01 -26.76 12.99
N LYS A 222 2.15 -26.34 11.73
CA LYS A 222 1.06 -26.34 10.77
C LYS A 222 1.58 -26.59 9.37
N VAL A 223 0.82 -27.39 8.64
CA VAL A 223 0.94 -27.56 7.20
C VAL A 223 -0.45 -27.44 6.57
N GLU A 224 -0.54 -26.72 5.45
CA GLU A 224 -1.79 -26.53 4.73
C GLU A 224 -1.59 -26.59 3.23
N GLY A 225 -2.46 -27.33 2.56
CA GLY A 225 -2.40 -27.49 1.11
C GLY A 225 -3.37 -28.56 0.60
N SER A 226 -3.31 -28.83 -0.70
CA SER A 226 -4.10 -29.91 -1.31
C SER A 226 -3.51 -31.28 -0.99
N ILE A 227 -4.38 -32.24 -0.74
CA ILE A 227 -4.00 -33.64 -0.55
C ILE A 227 -3.55 -34.24 -1.88
N SER A 228 -2.28 -34.68 -1.93
CA SER A 228 -1.71 -35.35 -3.11
C SER A 228 -1.85 -36.87 -3.07
N ALA A 229 -1.94 -37.46 -1.87
CA ALA A 229 -2.17 -38.89 -1.66
C ALA A 229 -2.92 -39.17 -0.35
N VAL A 230 -3.68 -40.26 -0.31
CA VAL A 230 -4.41 -40.74 0.88
C VAL A 230 -3.98 -42.18 1.18
N GLY A 231 -3.60 -42.44 2.42
CA GLY A 231 -3.33 -43.76 2.98
C GLY A 231 -4.37 -44.14 4.03
N THR A 232 -4.20 -45.30 4.68
CA THR A 232 -5.18 -45.82 5.67
C THR A 232 -5.41 -44.86 6.85
N ASN A 233 -4.33 -44.25 7.37
CA ASN A 233 -4.36 -43.28 8.47
C ASN A 233 -3.41 -42.11 8.18
N SER A 234 -3.27 -41.75 6.92
CA SER A 234 -2.35 -40.69 6.52
C SER A 234 -2.84 -39.97 5.27
N ILE A 235 -2.40 -38.73 5.14
CA ILE A 235 -2.55 -37.92 3.93
C ILE A 235 -1.21 -37.28 3.60
N THR A 236 -0.98 -36.94 2.33
CA THR A 236 0.24 -36.25 1.92
C THR A 236 -0.07 -34.83 1.46
N ILE A 237 0.66 -33.85 1.99
CA ILE A 237 0.55 -32.41 1.66
C ILE A 237 1.94 -31.89 1.34
N GLY A 238 2.15 -31.35 0.14
CA GLY A 238 3.46 -30.81 -0.28
C GLY A 238 4.62 -31.81 -0.30
N GLY A 239 4.38 -33.10 -0.08
CA GLY A 239 5.41 -34.13 0.11
C GLY A 239 5.60 -34.57 1.56
N LEU A 240 5.02 -33.85 2.53
CA LEU A 240 4.96 -34.24 3.94
C LEU A 240 3.87 -35.29 4.16
N THR A 241 4.22 -36.41 4.79
CA THR A 241 3.23 -37.40 5.22
C THR A 241 2.65 -36.99 6.57
N VAL A 242 1.37 -36.64 6.58
CA VAL A 242 0.62 -36.30 7.78
C VAL A 242 -0.07 -37.55 8.31
N ASN A 243 0.29 -37.98 9.51
CA ASN A 243 -0.37 -39.06 10.21
C ASN A 243 -1.65 -38.53 10.89
N THR A 244 -2.79 -39.14 10.56
CA THR A 244 -4.12 -38.74 11.03
C THR A 244 -4.71 -39.74 12.02
N ALA A 245 -3.99 -40.81 12.40
CA ALA A 245 -4.50 -41.89 13.25
C ALA A 245 -5.06 -41.40 14.59
N ASN A 246 -4.45 -40.35 15.15
CA ASN A 246 -4.83 -39.76 16.45
C ASN A 246 -5.39 -38.33 16.31
N ALA A 247 -5.70 -37.89 15.10
CA ALA A 247 -6.16 -36.54 14.84
C ALA A 247 -7.68 -36.41 15.04
N LYS A 248 -8.12 -35.25 15.53
CA LYS A 248 -9.52 -34.84 15.43
C LYS A 248 -9.76 -34.14 14.10
N CYS A 249 -10.71 -34.64 13.31
CA CYS A 249 -11.00 -34.06 12.00
C CYS A 249 -12.25 -33.20 12.02
N PHE A 250 -12.20 -32.10 11.26
CA PHE A 250 -13.26 -31.10 11.19
C PHE A 250 -13.57 -30.70 9.74
N GLY A 251 -14.83 -30.40 9.46
CA GLY A 251 -15.29 -29.85 8.18
C GLY A 251 -16.51 -28.96 8.39
N SER A 252 -16.56 -27.80 7.72
CA SER A 252 -17.63 -26.80 7.87
C SER A 252 -17.94 -26.45 9.34
N GLY A 253 -16.91 -26.44 10.20
CA GLY A 253 -17.03 -26.13 11.63
C GLY A 253 -17.51 -27.29 12.54
N ALA A 254 -17.76 -28.48 11.99
CA ALA A 254 -18.21 -29.66 12.75
C ALA A 254 -17.17 -30.78 12.74
N SER A 255 -17.19 -31.63 13.78
CA SER A 255 -16.32 -32.82 13.81
C SER A 255 -16.80 -33.86 12.78
N MET A 256 -15.84 -34.49 12.09
CA MET A 256 -16.08 -35.50 11.06
C MET A 256 -15.03 -36.62 11.12
N SER A 257 -15.25 -37.70 10.36
CA SER A 257 -14.22 -38.72 10.12
C SER A 257 -13.07 -38.15 9.29
N CYS A 258 -11.83 -38.58 9.54
CA CYS A 258 -10.64 -38.20 8.76
C CYS A 258 -10.56 -38.83 7.35
N ALA A 259 -11.71 -39.11 6.73
CA ALA A 259 -11.82 -39.74 5.42
C ALA A 259 -11.72 -38.69 4.31
N PHE A 260 -10.52 -38.14 4.10
CA PHE A 260 -10.26 -37.14 3.07
C PHE A 260 -10.00 -37.78 1.69
N SER A 261 -10.10 -36.98 0.64
CA SER A 261 -9.85 -37.36 -0.75
C SER A 261 -8.74 -36.50 -1.36
N THR A 262 -8.05 -37.03 -2.37
CA THR A 262 -7.07 -36.27 -3.15
C THR A 262 -7.72 -35.03 -3.78
N GLY A 263 -6.97 -33.94 -3.84
CA GLY A 263 -7.43 -32.64 -4.32
C GLY A 263 -8.17 -31.80 -3.29
N GLN A 264 -8.63 -32.37 -2.17
CA GLN A 264 -9.19 -31.57 -1.07
C GLN A 264 -8.09 -30.74 -0.40
N VAL A 265 -8.40 -29.50 -0.03
CA VAL A 265 -7.50 -28.64 0.74
C VAL A 265 -7.75 -28.84 2.22
N VAL A 266 -6.70 -29.13 2.96
CA VAL A 266 -6.78 -29.33 4.40
C VAL A 266 -5.64 -28.63 5.12
N SER A 267 -5.91 -28.30 6.37
CA SER A 267 -4.98 -27.74 7.34
C SER A 267 -4.71 -28.79 8.41
N ALA A 268 -3.46 -29.19 8.61
CA ALA A 268 -3.08 -30.12 9.67
C ALA A 268 -2.23 -29.39 10.70
N ILE A 269 -2.60 -29.50 11.97
CA ILE A 269 -1.96 -28.79 13.09
C ILE A 269 -1.55 -29.73 14.23
N SER A 270 -0.50 -29.34 14.95
CA SER A 270 -0.01 -30.01 16.13
C SER A 270 0.74 -29.04 17.04
N SER A 271 0.83 -29.39 18.32
CA SER A 271 1.73 -28.74 19.26
C SER A 271 3.14 -29.34 19.22
N ALA A 272 3.30 -30.55 18.65
CA ALA A 272 4.59 -31.24 18.56
C ALA A 272 5.27 -30.97 17.21
N ALA A 273 6.59 -30.77 17.25
CA ALA A 273 7.40 -30.61 16.05
C ALA A 273 7.39 -31.89 15.20
N PRO A 274 7.52 -31.77 13.85
CA PRO A 274 7.75 -32.94 13.01
C PRO A 274 9.12 -33.58 13.31
N SER A 275 9.32 -34.81 12.86
CA SER A 275 10.67 -35.37 12.74
C SER A 275 11.53 -34.49 11.83
N LEU A 276 12.79 -34.21 12.17
CA LEU A 276 13.69 -33.40 11.33
C LEU A 276 14.60 -34.29 10.47
N PRO A 277 14.75 -34.01 9.15
CA PRO A 277 13.97 -33.04 8.36
C PRO A 277 12.50 -33.48 8.23
N ALA A 278 11.58 -32.51 8.04
CA ALA A 278 10.13 -32.74 8.05
C ALA A 278 9.66 -33.68 6.94
N THR A 279 9.69 -34.99 7.23
CA THR A 279 9.21 -36.07 6.33
C THR A 279 7.90 -36.68 6.82
N SER A 280 7.65 -36.62 8.13
CA SER A 280 6.42 -37.06 8.77
C SER A 280 5.93 -36.06 9.82
N PHE A 281 4.61 -35.97 9.97
CA PHE A 281 3.97 -35.06 10.92
C PHE A 281 2.76 -35.71 11.60
N ASP A 282 2.83 -35.86 12.92
CA ASP A 282 1.72 -36.39 13.73
C ASP A 282 0.73 -35.27 14.07
N ALA A 283 -0.34 -35.17 13.28
CA ALA A 283 -1.37 -34.17 13.47
C ALA A 283 -2.23 -34.48 14.70
N LYS A 284 -2.62 -33.43 15.43
CA LYS A 284 -3.62 -33.49 16.51
C LYS A 284 -5.00 -33.05 16.04
N ALA A 285 -5.04 -32.18 15.04
CA ALA A 285 -6.27 -31.86 14.34
C ALA A 285 -6.01 -31.68 12.83
N VAL A 286 -7.01 -32.04 12.03
CA VAL A 286 -7.03 -31.79 10.59
C VAL A 286 -8.36 -31.14 10.21
N MET A 287 -8.31 -30.01 9.53
CA MET A 287 -9.47 -29.20 9.17
C MET A 287 -9.60 -29.14 7.65
N LEU A 288 -10.78 -29.50 7.13
CA LEU A 288 -11.12 -29.28 5.73
C LEU A 288 -11.31 -27.78 5.47
N ARG A 289 -10.57 -27.24 4.49
CA ARG A 289 -10.60 -25.82 4.09
C ARG A 289 -11.29 -25.68 2.74
N ASP A 290 -12.59 -25.97 2.71
CA ASP A 290 -13.45 -25.97 1.52
C ASP A 290 -13.63 -24.59 0.85
N ARG A 291 -13.30 -23.52 1.58
CA ARG A 291 -13.41 -22.13 1.11
C ARG A 291 -12.08 -21.50 0.70
N LEU A 292 -10.95 -22.20 0.90
CA LEU A 292 -9.65 -21.66 0.55
C LEU A 292 -9.38 -21.89 -0.94
N PRO A 293 -9.29 -20.83 -1.77
CA PRO A 293 -9.07 -21.00 -3.19
C PRO A 293 -7.64 -21.49 -3.45
N VAL A 294 -7.51 -22.53 -4.27
CA VAL A 294 -6.23 -22.93 -4.87
C VAL A 294 -6.15 -22.32 -6.25
N THR A 295 -5.20 -21.41 -6.45
CA THR A 295 -5.00 -20.80 -7.76
C THR A 295 -4.32 -21.81 -8.66
N MET A 296 -4.91 -22.11 -9.82
CA MET A 296 -4.34 -23.04 -10.79
C MET A 296 -3.64 -22.30 -11.92
N ALA A 297 -2.60 -22.92 -12.49
CA ALA A 297 -2.06 -22.48 -13.77
C ALA A 297 -3.19 -22.38 -14.82
N GLY A 298 -3.22 -21.27 -15.56
CA GLY A 298 -4.26 -20.95 -16.53
C GLY A 298 -5.54 -20.36 -15.94
N ALA A 299 -5.71 -20.32 -14.61
CA ALA A 299 -6.84 -19.65 -13.98
C ALA A 299 -6.82 -18.15 -14.32
N THR A 300 -8.00 -17.59 -14.59
CA THR A 300 -8.14 -16.13 -14.73
C THR A 300 -8.17 -15.49 -13.36
N LEU A 301 -7.33 -14.47 -13.15
CA LEU A 301 -7.24 -13.71 -11.93
C LEU A 301 -7.35 -12.23 -12.23
N GLU A 302 -7.91 -11.51 -11.25
CA GLU A 302 -7.82 -10.07 -11.17
C GLU A 302 -6.84 -9.68 -10.07
N LEU A 303 -5.85 -8.86 -10.42
CA LEU A 303 -4.97 -8.22 -9.46
C LEU A 303 -5.16 -6.71 -9.51
N GLN A 304 -4.98 -6.08 -8.35
CA GLN A 304 -4.82 -4.64 -8.24
C GLN A 304 -3.51 -4.38 -7.49
N GLY A 305 -2.80 -3.30 -7.75
CA GLY A 305 -1.52 -3.06 -7.08
C GLY A 305 -0.75 -1.87 -7.64
N GLY A 306 0.22 -1.39 -6.87
CA GLY A 306 1.29 -0.53 -7.38
C GLY A 306 2.30 -1.31 -8.21
N VAL A 307 2.70 -0.73 -9.34
CA VAL A 307 3.77 -1.26 -10.20
C VAL A 307 5.13 -0.97 -9.56
N SER A 308 5.91 -1.99 -9.26
CA SER A 308 7.21 -1.85 -8.57
C SER A 308 8.42 -1.91 -9.50
N ALA A 309 8.25 -2.43 -10.72
CA ALA A 309 9.28 -2.47 -11.75
C ALA A 309 8.64 -2.58 -13.14
N VAL A 310 9.32 -2.08 -14.17
CA VAL A 310 8.93 -2.25 -15.58
C VAL A 310 10.15 -2.71 -16.36
N ASN A 311 9.98 -3.75 -17.19
CA ASN A 311 11.04 -4.32 -18.02
C ASN A 311 10.46 -4.71 -19.39
N GLY A 312 10.65 -3.84 -20.38
CA GLY A 312 10.12 -4.05 -21.73
C GLY A 312 8.59 -4.11 -21.73
N THR A 313 8.02 -5.24 -22.14
CA THR A 313 6.57 -5.50 -22.17
C THR A 313 6.04 -6.13 -20.89
N SER A 314 6.85 -6.24 -19.84
CA SER A 314 6.44 -6.83 -18.57
C SER A 314 6.63 -5.83 -17.43
N PHE A 315 5.83 -5.96 -16.39
CA PHE A 315 5.97 -5.16 -15.17
C PHE A 315 5.72 -6.01 -13.94
N THR A 316 6.20 -5.56 -12.79
CA THR A 316 6.05 -6.29 -11.52
C THR A 316 4.93 -5.65 -10.70
N LEU A 317 3.96 -6.47 -10.32
CA LEU A 317 2.82 -6.08 -9.50
C LEU A 317 2.80 -6.96 -8.26
N ARG A 318 2.99 -6.39 -7.07
CA ARG A 318 3.11 -7.19 -5.83
C ARG A 318 4.11 -8.36 -6.00
N GLY A 319 5.27 -8.09 -6.61
CA GLY A 319 6.33 -9.08 -6.86
C GLY A 319 6.00 -10.17 -7.89
N ILE A 320 4.78 -10.19 -8.42
CA ILE A 320 4.35 -11.07 -9.50
C ILE A 320 4.71 -10.41 -10.82
N SER A 321 5.36 -11.17 -11.71
CA SER A 321 5.69 -10.68 -13.04
C SER A 321 4.45 -10.71 -13.93
N VAL A 322 3.99 -9.56 -14.36
CA VAL A 322 2.89 -9.41 -15.31
C VAL A 322 3.48 -9.26 -16.70
N ASP A 323 3.24 -10.24 -17.56
CA ASP A 323 3.56 -10.20 -18.98
C ASP A 323 2.41 -9.54 -19.74
N ALA A 324 2.67 -8.35 -20.29
CA ALA A 324 1.71 -7.58 -21.07
C ALA A 324 1.97 -7.67 -22.58
N SER A 325 2.82 -8.59 -23.05
CA SER A 325 3.11 -8.78 -24.49
C SER A 325 1.88 -9.18 -25.32
N GLY A 326 0.86 -9.77 -24.68
CA GLY A 326 -0.40 -10.16 -25.31
C GLY A 326 -1.46 -9.05 -25.41
N LEU A 327 -1.20 -7.85 -24.87
CA LEU A 327 -2.15 -6.74 -24.93
C LEU A 327 -2.25 -6.15 -26.36
N PRO A 328 -3.39 -5.52 -26.73
CA PRO A 328 -3.54 -4.87 -28.02
C PRO A 328 -2.40 -3.87 -28.30
N ALA A 329 -1.92 -3.84 -29.55
CA ALA A 329 -0.87 -2.91 -29.96
C ALA A 329 -1.27 -1.45 -29.66
N GLY A 330 -0.35 -0.69 -29.08
CA GLY A 330 -0.59 0.70 -28.67
C GLY A 330 -1.17 0.86 -27.25
N THR A 331 -1.40 -0.22 -26.50
CA THR A 331 -1.75 -0.12 -25.08
C THR A 331 -0.61 0.55 -24.31
N SER A 332 -0.91 1.64 -23.59
CA SER A 332 0.05 2.28 -22.70
C SER A 332 0.39 1.33 -21.56
N LEU A 333 1.65 0.89 -21.49
CA LEU A 333 2.14 0.12 -20.35
C LEU A 333 2.26 1.03 -19.13
N PRO A 334 1.94 0.53 -17.94
CA PRO A 334 2.12 1.31 -16.73
C PRO A 334 3.59 1.55 -16.43
N VAL A 335 3.88 2.66 -15.76
CA VAL A 335 5.21 2.97 -15.23
C VAL A 335 5.31 2.58 -13.76
N VAL A 336 6.53 2.53 -13.23
CA VAL A 336 6.76 2.30 -11.79
C VAL A 336 5.98 3.34 -10.98
N GLY A 337 5.28 2.92 -9.92
CA GLY A 337 4.44 3.77 -9.09
C GLY A 337 2.98 3.88 -9.54
N ASP A 338 2.63 3.49 -10.76
CA ASP A 338 1.23 3.45 -11.18
C ASP A 338 0.45 2.43 -10.33
N ILE A 339 -0.77 2.78 -9.94
CA ILE A 339 -1.74 1.83 -9.40
C ILE A 339 -2.55 1.28 -10.55
N VAL A 340 -2.47 -0.03 -10.76
CA VAL A 340 -3.08 -0.72 -11.89
C VAL A 340 -4.02 -1.82 -11.43
N ARG A 341 -5.03 -2.07 -12.25
CA ARG A 341 -5.84 -3.28 -12.23
C ARG A 341 -5.47 -4.14 -13.44
N VAL A 342 -5.10 -5.38 -13.19
CA VAL A 342 -4.68 -6.37 -14.18
C VAL A 342 -5.67 -7.51 -14.17
N LEU A 343 -6.21 -7.83 -15.34
CA LEU A 343 -6.86 -9.11 -15.59
C LEU A 343 -5.90 -9.96 -16.41
N GLY A 344 -5.76 -11.23 -16.07
CA GLY A 344 -4.87 -12.12 -16.80
C GLY A 344 -5.01 -13.57 -16.38
N THR A 345 -4.25 -14.43 -17.04
CA THR A 345 -4.17 -15.85 -16.72
C THR A 345 -2.88 -16.15 -15.97
N VAL A 346 -2.97 -16.89 -14.87
CA VAL A 346 -1.80 -17.27 -14.06
C VAL A 346 -0.89 -18.20 -14.86
N GLY A 347 0.41 -17.90 -14.91
CA GLY A 347 1.42 -18.69 -15.56
C GLY A 347 1.67 -20.04 -14.86
N ALA A 348 2.36 -20.95 -15.54
CA ALA A 348 2.59 -22.30 -15.03
C ALA A 348 3.36 -22.35 -13.69
N SER A 349 4.19 -21.35 -13.40
CA SER A 349 4.93 -21.25 -12.14
C SER A 349 4.14 -20.58 -11.01
N GLY A 350 3.02 -19.91 -11.30
CA GLY A 350 2.24 -19.14 -10.32
C GLY A 350 2.81 -17.77 -9.97
N THR A 351 4.05 -17.52 -10.38
CA THR A 351 4.79 -16.27 -10.13
C THR A 351 4.67 -15.26 -11.27
N SER A 352 3.94 -15.61 -12.32
CA SER A 352 3.67 -14.72 -13.44
C SER A 352 2.21 -14.73 -13.86
N ILE A 353 1.77 -13.65 -14.49
CA ILE A 353 0.43 -13.51 -15.07
C ILE A 353 0.59 -13.02 -16.50
N SER A 354 -0.03 -13.70 -17.45
CA SER A 354 -0.19 -13.18 -18.81
C SER A 354 -1.42 -12.28 -18.83
N ALA A 355 -1.21 -10.97 -18.99
CA ALA A 355 -2.27 -9.98 -18.91
C ALA A 355 -3.15 -10.02 -20.17
N THR A 356 -4.46 -10.09 -19.95
CA THR A 356 -5.48 -9.91 -20.99
C THR A 356 -6.02 -8.48 -21.00
N SER A 357 -5.92 -7.77 -19.87
CA SER A 357 -6.25 -6.34 -19.76
C SER A 357 -5.44 -5.69 -18.65
N VAL A 358 -4.98 -4.46 -18.89
CA VAL A 358 -4.35 -3.60 -17.88
C VAL A 358 -5.06 -2.26 -17.90
N ARG A 359 -5.51 -1.81 -16.73
CA ARG A 359 -6.12 -0.50 -16.53
C ARG A 359 -5.34 0.26 -15.46
N ILE A 360 -4.78 1.40 -15.82
CA ILE A 360 -4.22 2.34 -14.84
C ILE A 360 -5.40 2.98 -14.10
N LEU A 361 -5.51 2.69 -12.81
CA LEU A 361 -6.53 3.25 -11.92
C LEU A 361 -6.11 4.63 -11.41
N ARG A 362 -4.82 4.76 -11.08
CA ARG A 362 -4.17 6.00 -10.68
C ARG A 362 -2.77 5.99 -11.28
N ALA A 363 -2.44 7.00 -12.08
CA ALA A 363 -1.06 7.18 -12.51
C ALA A 363 -0.18 7.50 -11.29
N ALA A 364 1.09 7.14 -11.33
CA ALA A 364 2.08 7.42 -10.31
C ALA A 364 2.09 8.92 -9.96
N ALA A 365 1.37 9.31 -8.91
CA ALA A 365 1.60 10.57 -8.22
C ALA A 365 2.66 10.26 -7.14
N SER A 366 3.91 10.53 -7.48
CA SER A 366 5.06 10.31 -6.61
C SER A 366 5.28 11.59 -5.84
N ALA A 367 4.86 11.63 -4.57
CA ALA A 367 5.04 12.76 -3.65
C ALA A 367 4.48 14.12 -4.14
N SER A 368 3.59 14.69 -3.34
CA SER A 368 3.14 16.07 -3.53
C SER A 368 4.20 17.06 -3.02
N PHE A 369 4.55 18.04 -3.85
CA PHE A 369 5.42 19.15 -3.47
C PHE A 369 4.68 20.48 -3.61
N ALA A 370 5.08 21.46 -2.83
CA ALA A 370 4.65 22.84 -3.02
C ALA A 370 5.86 23.74 -3.13
N PHE A 371 5.82 24.69 -4.06
CA PHE A 371 6.85 25.71 -4.26
C PHE A 371 6.19 27.07 -4.19
N GLU A 372 6.77 27.98 -3.42
CA GLU A 372 6.43 29.40 -3.39
C GLU A 372 7.65 30.16 -3.90
N GLY A 373 7.48 30.93 -4.97
CA GLY A 373 8.58 31.63 -5.60
C GLY A 373 8.21 32.27 -6.93
N ASP A 374 9.18 32.98 -7.51
CA ASP A 374 8.99 33.61 -8.82
C ASP A 374 9.04 32.58 -9.97
N ILE A 375 8.02 32.63 -10.82
CA ILE A 375 7.97 31.89 -12.08
C ILE A 375 8.94 32.51 -13.08
N THR A 376 9.81 31.68 -13.65
CA THR A 376 10.78 32.06 -14.68
C THR A 376 10.75 31.06 -15.85
N ASN A 377 11.44 31.37 -16.95
CA ASN A 377 11.65 30.44 -18.08
C ASN A 377 10.38 29.77 -18.63
N VAL A 378 9.31 30.54 -18.85
CA VAL A 378 8.05 29.98 -19.39
C VAL A 378 8.20 29.58 -20.86
N VAL A 379 8.20 28.29 -21.14
CA VAL A 379 8.35 27.67 -22.47
C VAL A 379 7.05 26.98 -22.87
N THR A 380 6.75 27.00 -24.17
CA THR A 380 5.60 26.27 -24.74
C THR A 380 6.03 24.84 -25.06
N GLY A 381 5.25 23.85 -24.62
CA GLY A 381 5.49 22.44 -24.89
C GLY A 381 5.24 22.06 -26.35
N SER A 382 5.53 20.80 -26.68
CA SER A 382 5.34 20.24 -28.04
C SER A 382 3.87 20.03 -28.41
N ALA A 383 2.96 19.98 -27.42
CA ALA A 383 1.52 19.89 -27.63
C ALA A 383 0.82 21.20 -27.24
N ALA A 384 -0.35 21.46 -27.84
CA ALA A 384 -1.17 22.61 -27.51
C ALA A 384 -1.57 22.59 -26.02
N ASN A 385 -1.61 23.77 -25.39
CA ASN A 385 -1.99 23.94 -23.98
C ASN A 385 -1.11 23.17 -22.99
N ILE A 386 0.13 22.88 -23.36
CA ILE A 386 1.17 22.40 -22.45
C ILE A 386 2.25 23.47 -22.37
N PHE A 387 2.64 23.82 -21.16
CA PHE A 387 3.73 24.76 -20.88
C PHE A 387 4.67 24.16 -19.85
N THR A 388 5.91 24.61 -19.87
CA THR A 388 6.86 24.38 -18.77
C THR A 388 7.34 25.71 -18.24
N PHE A 389 7.61 25.78 -16.95
CA PHE A 389 8.25 26.94 -16.33
C PHE A 389 9.22 26.48 -15.23
N THR A 390 10.03 27.42 -14.75
CA THR A 390 10.94 27.19 -13.63
C THR A 390 10.50 27.96 -12.40
N VAL A 391 10.43 27.30 -11.25
CA VAL A 391 10.22 27.92 -9.92
C VAL A 391 11.25 27.34 -8.95
N LEU A 392 12.00 28.19 -8.24
CA LEU A 392 13.12 27.76 -7.38
C LEU A 392 14.12 26.81 -8.06
N GLY A 393 14.36 26.97 -9.36
CA GLY A 393 15.23 26.10 -10.15
C GLY A 393 14.60 24.76 -10.58
N GLN A 394 13.37 24.46 -10.16
CA GLN A 394 12.63 23.26 -10.52
C GLN A 394 11.81 23.48 -11.78
N THR A 395 11.86 22.54 -12.72
CA THR A 395 11.05 22.60 -13.94
C THR A 395 9.70 21.94 -13.71
N VAL A 396 8.63 22.70 -13.93
CA VAL A 396 7.25 22.27 -13.70
C VAL A 396 6.46 22.31 -15.00
N THR A 397 5.75 21.22 -15.30
CA THR A 397 4.83 21.12 -16.44
C THR A 397 3.42 21.55 -16.04
N VAL A 398 2.80 22.39 -16.86
CA VAL A 398 1.42 22.87 -16.71
C VAL A 398 0.61 22.42 -17.92
N ASN A 399 -0.61 21.93 -17.69
CA ASN A 399 -1.52 21.53 -18.75
C ASN A 399 -2.97 21.89 -18.41
N ALA A 400 -3.92 21.37 -19.20
CA ALA A 400 -5.35 21.66 -19.04
C ALA A 400 -5.97 21.14 -17.73
N GLN A 401 -5.27 20.26 -17.01
CA GLN A 401 -5.69 19.69 -15.74
C GLN A 401 -5.21 20.53 -14.54
N THR A 402 -4.27 21.45 -14.74
CA THR A 402 -3.77 22.34 -13.68
C THR A 402 -4.84 23.37 -13.29
N LYS A 403 -5.16 23.48 -11.99
CA LYS A 403 -6.01 24.55 -11.45
C LYS A 403 -5.24 25.89 -11.47
N LEU A 404 -5.74 26.89 -12.18
CA LEU A 404 -5.08 28.20 -12.32
C LEU A 404 -5.88 29.28 -11.60
N ALA A 405 -5.21 30.07 -10.77
CA ALA A 405 -5.81 31.16 -10.01
C ALA A 405 -4.86 32.38 -9.95
N ASP A 406 -5.44 33.57 -9.80
CA ASP A 406 -4.70 34.80 -9.58
C ASP A 406 -5.28 35.57 -8.39
N PHE A 407 -4.55 35.54 -7.28
CA PHE A 407 -4.82 36.25 -6.03
C PHE A 407 -3.90 37.46 -5.85
N SER A 408 -3.19 37.89 -6.90
CA SER A 408 -2.23 38.99 -6.80
C SER A 408 -2.87 40.37 -6.70
N LEU A 409 -4.10 40.50 -7.23
CA LEU A 409 -4.84 41.75 -7.31
C LEU A 409 -6.01 41.83 -6.30
N HIS A 410 -6.51 40.70 -5.81
CA HIS A 410 -7.70 40.61 -4.95
C HIS A 410 -7.42 39.68 -3.76
N GLY A 411 -7.89 40.04 -2.57
CA GLY A 411 -7.76 39.19 -1.38
C GLY A 411 -8.58 37.90 -1.53
N TRP A 412 -8.27 36.88 -0.73
CA TRP A 412 -8.93 35.56 -0.78
C TRP A 412 -10.47 35.65 -0.67
N ASP A 413 -10.98 36.67 0.04
CA ASP A 413 -12.40 36.86 0.34
C ASP A 413 -13.23 37.56 -0.77
N ASP A 414 -12.58 38.12 -1.80
CA ASP A 414 -13.26 38.91 -2.82
C ASP A 414 -13.73 38.02 -3.98
N GLY A 415 -14.87 37.37 -3.79
CA GLY A 415 -15.48 36.46 -4.76
C GLY A 415 -15.79 37.11 -6.12
N HIS A 416 -15.06 36.73 -7.16
CA HIS A 416 -15.42 37.00 -8.56
C HIS A 416 -15.25 35.76 -9.45
N SER A 417 -16.37 35.21 -9.90
CA SER A 417 -16.46 33.93 -10.61
C SER A 417 -16.91 34.01 -12.08
N GLN A 418 -16.78 35.14 -12.78
CA GLN A 418 -17.31 35.21 -14.16
C GLN A 418 -16.34 35.64 -15.27
N SER A 419 -15.10 35.99 -14.95
CA SER A 419 -14.02 35.94 -15.94
C SER A 419 -12.70 35.81 -15.19
N ASN A 420 -12.24 34.60 -14.90
CA ASN A 420 -10.84 34.39 -14.58
C ASN A 420 -10.08 34.35 -15.91
N PRO A 421 -9.44 35.46 -16.37
CA PRO A 421 -8.68 35.47 -17.60
C PRO A 421 -7.46 34.54 -17.55
N PHE A 422 -7.06 34.05 -16.37
CA PHE A 422 -5.96 33.13 -16.20
C PHE A 422 -6.44 31.68 -16.33
N ASN A 423 -6.27 31.13 -17.53
CA ASN A 423 -6.57 29.73 -17.85
C ASN A 423 -5.45 29.17 -18.75
N ILE A 424 -5.52 27.87 -19.06
CA ILE A 424 -4.44 27.22 -19.79
C ILE A 424 -4.23 27.81 -21.19
N GLY A 425 -5.29 28.23 -21.87
CA GLY A 425 -5.21 28.82 -23.22
C GLY A 425 -4.55 30.20 -23.23
N THR A 426 -4.62 30.92 -22.10
CA THR A 426 -4.03 32.25 -21.93
C THR A 426 -2.77 32.26 -21.07
N PHE A 427 -2.33 31.11 -20.55
CA PHE A 427 -1.33 30.98 -19.49
C PHE A 427 -0.08 31.84 -19.71
N LYS A 428 0.60 31.64 -20.85
CA LYS A 428 1.84 32.37 -21.18
C LYS A 428 1.64 33.86 -21.39
N THR A 429 0.57 34.24 -22.12
CA THR A 429 0.25 35.65 -22.38
C THR A 429 -0.18 36.38 -21.11
N TYR A 430 -0.90 35.69 -20.22
CA TYR A 430 -1.36 36.22 -18.95
C TYR A 430 -0.20 36.44 -18.00
N LEU A 431 0.66 35.42 -17.81
CA LEU A 431 1.88 35.56 -17.01
C LEU A 431 2.76 36.71 -17.49
N ALA A 432 2.98 36.84 -18.81
CA ALA A 432 3.79 37.93 -19.36
C ALA A 432 3.20 39.34 -19.10
N ALA A 433 1.88 39.44 -18.93
CA ALA A 433 1.18 40.70 -18.64
C ALA A 433 0.95 40.94 -17.13
N SER A 434 1.13 39.91 -16.30
CA SER A 434 0.90 39.98 -14.86
C SER A 434 1.88 40.94 -14.17
N SER A 435 1.38 41.70 -13.20
CA SER A 435 2.21 42.59 -12.36
C SER A 435 3.09 41.84 -11.35
N THR A 436 2.89 40.54 -11.20
CA THR A 436 3.67 39.63 -10.34
C THR A 436 4.04 38.38 -11.11
N GLN A 437 5.21 37.81 -10.81
CA GLN A 437 5.55 36.44 -11.20
C GLN A 437 5.59 35.50 -10.00
N HIS A 438 5.32 36.02 -8.79
CA HIS A 438 5.36 35.24 -7.57
C HIS A 438 4.13 34.35 -7.48
N ALA A 439 4.35 33.05 -7.24
CA ALA A 439 3.29 32.06 -7.28
C ALA A 439 3.47 30.99 -6.22
N ILE A 440 2.35 30.43 -5.77
CA ILE A 440 2.28 29.18 -5.03
C ILE A 440 1.91 28.09 -6.04
N VAL A 441 2.78 27.11 -6.18
CA VAL A 441 2.69 26.02 -7.15
C VAL A 441 2.62 24.70 -6.39
N ARG A 442 1.49 23.99 -6.51
CA ARG A 442 1.38 22.61 -6.02
C ARG A 442 1.67 21.67 -7.16
N THR A 443 2.52 20.69 -6.93
CA THR A 443 2.94 19.71 -7.94
C THR A 443 2.83 18.30 -7.40
N ALA A 444 2.75 17.35 -8.32
CA ALA A 444 3.07 15.95 -8.06
C ALA A 444 4.27 15.59 -8.95
N ALA A 445 5.23 14.83 -8.42
CA ALA A 445 6.27 14.26 -9.29
C ALA A 445 5.72 12.99 -9.96
N ASP A 446 6.11 12.75 -11.21
CA ASP A 446 5.91 11.46 -11.86
C ASP A 446 6.98 10.45 -11.38
N ALA A 447 6.87 9.21 -11.87
CA ALA A 447 7.83 8.14 -11.57
C ALA A 447 9.28 8.45 -11.98
N SER A 448 9.48 9.39 -12.91
CA SER A 448 10.80 9.84 -13.38
C SER A 448 11.29 11.07 -12.60
N GLY A 449 10.52 11.56 -11.63
CA GLY A 449 10.81 12.76 -10.88
C GLY A 449 10.48 14.05 -11.62
N ASN A 450 9.73 14.03 -12.72
CA ASN A 450 9.29 15.27 -13.37
C ASN A 450 8.08 15.86 -12.65
N LEU A 451 8.08 17.16 -12.40
CA LEU A 451 6.98 17.83 -11.72
C LEU A 451 5.85 18.19 -12.68
N GLN A 452 4.63 17.81 -12.34
CA GLN A 452 3.39 18.25 -12.95
C GLN A 452 2.62 19.14 -11.99
N ALA A 453 2.22 20.34 -12.43
CA ALA A 453 1.42 21.26 -11.63
C ALA A 453 -0.01 20.74 -11.45
N LEU A 454 -0.40 20.56 -10.20
CA LEU A 454 -1.79 20.38 -9.78
C LEU A 454 -2.50 21.72 -9.69
N SER A 455 -1.82 22.74 -9.18
CA SER A 455 -2.32 24.12 -9.17
C SER A 455 -1.20 25.15 -9.28
N VAL A 456 -1.52 26.30 -9.88
CA VAL A 456 -0.67 27.50 -9.90
C VAL A 456 -1.53 28.68 -9.49
N ALA A 457 -1.17 29.33 -8.40
CA ALA A 457 -1.84 30.50 -7.88
C ALA A 457 -0.87 31.68 -7.86
N LEU A 458 -1.13 32.71 -8.67
CA LEU A 458 -0.37 33.96 -8.58
C LEU A 458 -0.73 34.67 -7.29
N VAL A 459 0.28 35.15 -6.57
CA VAL A 459 0.11 35.89 -5.32
C VAL A 459 0.89 37.20 -5.41
N LYS A 460 0.64 38.11 -4.46
CA LYS A 460 1.36 39.38 -4.41
C LYS A 460 2.88 39.13 -4.38
N ALA A 461 3.63 39.94 -5.12
CA ALA A 461 5.08 39.86 -5.15
C ALA A 461 5.67 39.84 -3.73
N SER A 462 6.55 38.88 -3.48
CA SER A 462 7.19 38.62 -2.20
C SER A 462 8.68 38.39 -2.40
N SER A 463 9.48 38.69 -1.38
CA SER A 463 10.90 38.31 -1.33
C SER A 463 11.12 37.00 -0.54
N VAL A 464 10.01 36.35 -0.17
CA VAL A 464 9.97 35.11 0.59
C VAL A 464 9.69 34.00 -0.39
N ASP A 465 10.48 32.94 -0.30
CA ASP A 465 10.35 31.73 -1.09
C ASP A 465 10.11 30.55 -0.14
N GLY A 466 9.44 29.53 -0.65
CA GLY A 466 9.06 28.37 0.14
C GLY A 466 9.13 27.07 -0.64
N VAL A 467 9.43 25.99 0.05
CA VAL A 467 9.27 24.63 -0.47
C VAL A 467 8.64 23.76 0.60
N ALA A 468 7.67 22.95 0.21
CA ALA A 468 7.13 21.87 1.02
C ALA A 468 7.25 20.54 0.28
N GLY A 469 7.61 19.49 0.99
CA GLY A 469 7.71 18.16 0.41
C GLY A 469 8.51 17.20 1.25
N VAL A 470 8.78 16.03 0.69
CA VAL A 470 9.57 14.98 1.33
C VAL A 470 11.06 15.28 1.19
N VAL A 471 11.83 15.09 2.27
CA VAL A 471 13.29 15.24 2.27
C VAL A 471 13.96 14.06 1.55
N ASP A 472 14.74 14.33 0.51
CA ASP A 472 15.34 13.28 -0.33
C ASP A 472 16.49 12.56 0.38
N THR A 473 17.38 13.32 1.03
CA THR A 473 18.63 12.80 1.59
C THR A 473 19.10 13.57 2.83
N SER A 474 19.74 12.82 3.74
CA SER A 474 20.46 13.24 4.96
C SER A 474 21.89 13.71 4.58
N PRO A 475 22.55 14.63 5.31
CA PRO A 475 22.62 14.68 6.78
C PRO A 475 21.42 15.37 7.42
N ALA A 476 20.85 14.73 8.44
CA ALA A 476 19.71 15.19 9.21
C ALA A 476 19.98 16.53 9.92
N PRO A 477 19.37 17.66 9.49
CA PRO A 477 19.42 18.92 10.22
C PRO A 477 18.98 18.74 11.67
N VAL A 478 19.84 19.11 12.62
CA VAL A 478 19.55 19.05 14.05
C VAL A 478 18.98 20.39 14.50
N ASN A 479 17.85 20.38 15.19
CA ASN A 479 17.30 21.60 15.80
C ASN A 479 18.21 22.04 16.98
N SER A 480 18.50 23.34 17.06
CA SER A 480 19.27 23.93 18.16
C SER A 480 18.60 25.18 18.71
N THR A 481 18.80 25.46 20.00
CA THR A 481 18.36 26.72 20.61
C THR A 481 19.33 27.88 20.32
N THR A 482 20.52 27.60 19.80
CA THR A 482 21.54 28.57 19.42
C THR A 482 21.82 28.52 17.92
N THR A 483 22.25 29.64 17.37
CA THR A 483 22.72 29.71 15.97
C THR A 483 23.92 28.79 15.78
N GLY A 484 24.03 28.18 14.60
CA GLY A 484 25.10 27.25 14.28
C GLY A 484 25.51 27.35 12.82
N THR A 485 26.48 26.53 12.41
CA THR A 485 26.76 26.34 10.99
C THR A 485 25.49 25.82 10.30
N PRO A 486 24.99 26.48 9.24
CA PRO A 486 23.82 26.02 8.52
C PRO A 486 23.98 24.58 8.06
N SER A 487 22.98 23.75 8.36
CA SER A 487 22.87 22.39 7.84
C SER A 487 22.17 22.39 6.50
N THR A 488 22.55 21.48 5.61
CA THR A 488 21.95 21.35 4.29
C THR A 488 21.20 20.03 4.16
N PHE A 489 20.04 20.09 3.50
CA PHE A 489 19.23 18.95 3.08
C PHE A 489 18.59 19.28 1.73
N SER A 490 17.91 18.33 1.10
CA SER A 490 17.22 18.57 -0.18
C SER A 490 15.76 18.13 -0.16
N ILE A 491 14.92 18.86 -0.88
CA ILE A 491 13.53 18.48 -1.18
C ILE A 491 13.39 18.46 -2.70
N HIS A 492 13.16 17.31 -3.29
CA HIS A 492 13.12 17.13 -4.75
C HIS A 492 14.37 17.67 -5.47
N GLY A 493 15.55 17.41 -4.92
CA GLY A 493 16.83 17.90 -5.43
C GLY A 493 17.08 19.39 -5.22
N LEU A 494 16.13 20.16 -4.66
CA LEU A 494 16.32 21.56 -4.28
C LEU A 494 17.15 21.64 -2.99
N PRO A 495 18.36 22.23 -2.99
CA PRO A 495 19.15 22.41 -1.79
C PRO A 495 18.49 23.43 -0.85
N VAL A 496 18.33 23.03 0.41
CA VAL A 496 17.85 23.86 1.51
C VAL A 496 18.97 23.99 2.54
N SER A 497 19.37 25.22 2.86
CA SER A 497 20.39 25.55 3.85
C SER A 497 19.75 26.29 5.01
N ALA A 498 19.68 25.65 6.18
CA ALA A 498 18.98 26.19 7.34
C ALA A 498 19.90 26.33 8.54
N ASP A 499 19.87 27.50 9.18
CA ASP A 499 20.42 27.65 10.54
C ASP A 499 19.64 26.69 11.48
N PRO A 500 20.33 25.89 12.30
CA PRO A 500 19.70 25.02 13.31
C PRO A 500 18.66 25.71 14.19
N LYS A 501 18.86 27.01 14.47
CA LYS A 501 17.93 27.83 15.24
C LYS A 501 16.63 28.10 14.52
N ALA A 502 16.51 27.93 13.21
CA ALA A 502 15.28 28.14 12.46
C ALA A 502 14.37 26.90 12.38
N ILE A 503 14.86 25.74 12.82
CA ILE A 503 14.18 24.45 12.65
C ILE A 503 13.21 24.18 13.80
N GLN A 504 11.94 23.95 13.49
CA GLN A 504 10.90 23.53 14.42
C GLN A 504 10.53 22.08 14.14
N LEU A 505 10.74 21.23 15.14
CA LEU A 505 10.35 19.82 15.06
C LEU A 505 8.99 19.67 15.74
N SER A 506 7.98 19.21 15.00
CA SER A 506 6.59 19.15 15.46
C SER A 506 6.33 18.00 16.45
N ARG A 507 7.36 17.19 16.73
CA ARG A 507 7.36 16.05 17.64
C ARG A 507 8.71 16.07 18.39
N LYS A 508 8.89 15.31 19.46
CA LYS A 508 10.16 15.19 20.23
C LYS A 508 11.35 14.62 19.42
N LEU A 509 11.39 14.85 18.12
CA LEU A 509 12.47 14.50 17.23
C LEU A 509 13.65 15.40 17.55
N THR A 510 14.85 14.87 17.33
CA THR A 510 16.11 15.59 17.51
C THR A 510 16.67 16.12 16.20
N ALA A 511 16.23 15.58 15.06
CA ALA A 511 16.66 15.98 13.74
C ALA A 511 15.60 15.64 12.66
N ILE A 512 15.66 16.34 11.53
CA ILE A 512 14.87 16.04 10.32
C ILE A 512 15.50 14.83 9.61
N SER A 513 14.72 13.81 9.29
CA SER A 513 15.20 12.60 8.60
C SER A 513 14.83 12.60 7.12
N ALA A 514 15.57 11.83 6.32
CA ALA A 514 15.14 11.53 4.95
C ALA A 514 13.78 10.80 5.00
N GLY A 515 12.85 11.18 4.14
CA GLY A 515 11.48 10.70 4.17
C GLY A 515 10.52 11.52 5.04
N ASP A 516 11.00 12.48 5.84
CA ASP A 516 10.11 13.40 6.56
C ASP A 516 9.52 14.45 5.62
N GLN A 517 8.29 14.85 5.89
CA GLN A 517 7.60 15.94 5.21
C GLN A 517 7.93 17.26 5.91
N VAL A 518 8.53 18.17 5.17
CA VAL A 518 9.03 19.46 5.69
C VAL A 518 8.38 20.61 4.93
N LEU A 519 8.14 21.72 5.63
CA LEU A 519 7.90 23.05 5.06
C LEU A 519 9.08 23.95 5.41
N ALA A 520 9.78 24.46 4.41
CA ALA A 520 10.90 25.39 4.55
C ALA A 520 10.57 26.71 3.85
N VAL A 521 10.75 27.82 4.56
CA VAL A 521 10.46 29.17 4.08
C VAL A 521 11.66 30.07 4.37
N GLY A 522 12.11 30.84 3.38
CA GLY A 522 13.31 31.69 3.46
C GLY A 522 13.51 32.52 2.20
N SER A 523 14.77 32.68 1.76
CA SER A 523 15.09 33.38 0.51
C SER A 523 15.88 32.49 -0.44
N PHE A 524 15.47 32.45 -1.70
CA PHE A 524 16.13 31.65 -2.73
C PHE A 524 17.10 32.49 -3.56
N ALA A 525 18.36 32.07 -3.59
CA ALA A 525 19.38 32.67 -4.43
C ALA A 525 20.42 31.63 -4.85
N SER A 526 20.98 31.78 -6.05
CA SER A 526 22.05 30.92 -6.56
C SER A 526 21.76 29.42 -6.49
N GLY A 527 20.48 29.01 -6.65
CA GLY A 527 20.08 27.61 -6.63
C GLY A 527 19.94 27.00 -5.22
N THR A 528 19.91 27.80 -4.15
CA THR A 528 19.73 27.30 -2.78
C THR A 528 18.70 28.14 -2.03
N LEU A 529 17.77 27.48 -1.32
CA LEU A 529 16.86 28.12 -0.38
C LEU A 529 17.58 28.30 0.95
N THR A 530 17.79 29.54 1.37
CA THR A 530 18.52 29.86 2.61
C THR A 530 17.57 30.33 3.70
N ILE A 531 17.66 29.71 4.88
CA ILE A 531 16.88 30.03 6.07
C ILE A 531 17.84 30.52 7.17
N GLY A 532 17.72 31.80 7.52
CA GLY A 532 18.58 32.47 8.50
C GLY A 532 18.23 32.16 9.96
N ALA A 533 19.04 32.65 10.89
CA ALA A 533 18.90 32.42 12.34
C ALA A 533 17.66 33.03 13.01
N THR A 534 17.09 34.09 12.43
CA THR A 534 15.99 34.85 13.06
C THR A 534 14.66 34.26 12.65
N ARG A 535 14.04 33.47 13.54
CA ARG A 535 12.71 32.90 13.27
C ARG A 535 11.68 33.99 13.01
N GLY A 536 10.93 33.84 11.93
CA GLY A 536 9.81 34.68 11.52
C GLY A 536 8.82 33.87 10.68
N PHE A 537 7.70 34.47 10.31
CA PHE A 537 6.74 33.85 9.38
C PHE A 537 7.28 33.72 7.95
N ASP A 538 8.37 34.41 7.66
CA ASP A 538 9.10 34.47 6.41
C ASP A 538 10.42 33.69 6.44
N ASN A 539 10.74 33.05 7.57
CA ASN A 539 12.04 32.43 7.78
C ASN A 539 11.97 31.31 8.84
N PHE A 540 11.65 30.09 8.41
CA PHE A 540 11.54 28.92 9.28
C PHE A 540 11.62 27.59 8.52
N VAL A 541 11.87 26.50 9.25
CA VAL A 541 11.68 25.13 8.77
C VAL A 541 10.78 24.39 9.77
N VAL A 542 9.71 23.76 9.31
CA VAL A 542 8.82 22.91 10.13
C VAL A 542 8.87 21.49 9.60
N ASP A 543 9.20 20.56 10.48
CA ASP A 543 9.15 19.12 10.21
C ASP A 543 7.83 18.53 10.72
N ASN A 544 7.03 17.98 9.80
CA ASN A 544 5.73 17.36 10.09
C ASN A 544 5.85 15.84 10.40
N GLY A 545 7.06 15.28 10.27
CA GLY A 545 7.35 13.85 10.34
C GLY A 545 7.07 13.13 9.02
N PRO A 546 7.04 11.79 8.99
CA PRO A 546 6.78 11.03 7.77
C PRO A 546 5.40 11.36 7.20
N PRO A 547 5.25 11.38 5.85
CA PRO A 547 4.00 11.71 5.19
C PRO A 547 2.87 10.80 5.67
N ARG A 548 1.76 11.41 6.05
CA ARG A 548 0.54 10.66 6.43
C ARG A 548 -0.13 10.19 5.15
N THR A 549 -0.48 8.92 5.10
CA THR A 549 -1.12 8.28 3.95
C THR A 549 -2.50 8.85 3.56
N HIS A 550 -3.02 9.84 4.30
CA HIS A 550 -4.32 10.49 4.08
C HIS A 550 -4.28 12.00 3.77
N ASP A 551 -3.14 12.69 3.92
CA ASP A 551 -3.10 14.16 3.83
C ASP A 551 -2.98 14.67 2.37
N GLU A 552 -3.00 13.81 1.35
CA GLU A 552 -3.05 14.26 -0.06
C GLU A 552 -4.45 14.72 -0.50
N ASP A 553 -5.52 14.36 0.24
CA ASP A 553 -6.91 14.68 -0.12
C ASP A 553 -7.57 15.73 0.80
N ASP A 554 -6.92 16.17 1.89
CA ASP A 554 -7.48 17.22 2.75
C ASP A 554 -7.16 18.60 2.12
N GLU A 555 -8.17 19.22 1.49
CA GLU A 555 -8.13 20.55 0.85
C GLU A 555 -7.94 21.71 1.87
N GLY A 556 -7.22 21.48 2.97
CA GLY A 556 -6.94 22.45 4.02
C GLY A 556 -5.61 23.19 3.83
N PHE A 557 -5.47 23.96 2.75
CA PHE A 557 -4.54 25.10 2.67
C PHE A 557 -5.18 26.25 1.92
#